data_AF-A0A9Q1FCH2-F1
#
_entry.id   AF-A0A9Q1FCH2-F1
#
_cell.length_a   1.000
_cell.length_b   1.000
_cell.length_c   1.000
_cell.angle_alpha   90.00
_cell.angle_beta   90.00
_cell.angle_gamma   90.00
#
_symmetry.space_group_name_H-M   'P 1'
#
loop_
_entity.id
_entity.type
_entity.pdbx_description
1 polymer ?
#
loop_
_entity_poly.entity_id
_entity_poly.type
_entity_poly.pdbx_seq_one_letter_code
_entity_poly.pdbx_strand_id
1 'polypeptide(L)'
;MNAMEDNMGPEPQKEEQEVVTSPPPPPPPPQQQATDPASPTVATTPEPIPVVSGDKATPKSSDMEPEYEDGRGFGIGELVWGKLRGFSWWPGRIVSWWMTGRSRAAEGTRWVMWFGDGKFSVVCVEKLMPLSNFSNAFHQPTYNKQPMYKKAIYEVLQVASSRAGKLFASCPDSDDTDTSKSVDLQNKQMIEWAMSGFQPTGPKGLEPPEEERNPYKEVYPEMWVEPEAAAYTPPPPAKKPRKSTAEKPKIKEIIDEGTRERLVYEVRQKCRNIEDICISCGSLNVSLEHPLFTGGMCQSCKNCFLECAYQYDDDGYQSYCTICCGGREVLMCGNNNCCRCFCVECVDLLVGPGAAQAAIKEDPWNCYMCGHKNTYGLLRRRDDWPCRLQHFFANNHDQDFEPPKLYPPVPAERRKPIRVLSLFDGIATGLLVLRDLGIQVERYIASEVCEDSITVGIVRHQGRILYVGDVRNVTRKHIQEWGSL
;
A
#
# COMPACT_ATOMS: atom_id res chain seq x y z
N MET A 1 85.59 64.16 -37.45
CA MET A 1 85.51 62.68 -37.51
C MET A 1 84.15 62.36 -38.09
N ASN A 2 84.15 61.68 -39.25
CA ASN A 2 83.01 61.29 -40.10
C ASN A 2 82.08 60.30 -39.34
N ALA A 3 80.80 60.02 -39.65
CA ALA A 3 79.91 60.14 -40.83
C ALA A 3 78.44 60.10 -40.30
N MET A 4 77.45 60.83 -40.86
CA MET A 4 76.38 60.38 -41.81
C MET A 4 75.70 59.04 -41.41
N GLU A 5 74.38 58.82 -41.41
CA GLU A 5 73.22 59.42 -42.12
C GLU A 5 71.90 58.83 -41.54
N ASP A 6 70.79 59.51 -41.83
CA ASP A 6 69.38 59.15 -41.59
C ASP A 6 68.92 57.84 -42.27
N ASN A 7 67.81 57.24 -41.80
CA ASN A 7 66.47 57.34 -42.43
C ASN A 7 65.51 56.17 -42.08
N MET A 8 64.21 56.49 -42.18
CA MET A 8 62.99 55.72 -41.87
C MET A 8 62.64 54.55 -42.82
N GLY A 9 61.83 53.60 -42.30
CA GLY A 9 60.93 52.68 -43.04
C GLY A 9 61.53 51.31 -43.41
N PRO A 10 60.76 50.19 -43.44
CA PRO A 10 59.48 50.12 -44.14
C PRO A 10 58.34 49.30 -43.47
N GLU A 11 57.14 49.42 -44.06
CA GLU A 11 55.92 48.63 -43.83
C GLU A 11 55.83 47.49 -44.90
N PRO A 12 54.75 46.68 -44.94
CA PRO A 12 54.64 45.30 -44.49
C PRO A 12 54.85 44.23 -45.59
N GLN A 13 55.34 43.05 -45.21
CA GLN A 13 55.39 41.86 -46.09
C GLN A 13 54.20 40.92 -45.84
N LYS A 14 53.50 40.61 -46.94
CA LYS A 14 52.55 39.51 -47.12
C LYS A 14 53.32 38.23 -47.40
N GLU A 15 52.97 37.15 -46.72
CA GLU A 15 53.14 35.74 -47.14
C GLU A 15 52.26 34.92 -46.16
N GLU A 16 51.09 34.48 -46.59
CA GLU A 16 50.76 33.22 -47.27
C GLU A 16 49.95 32.35 -46.29
N GLN A 17 48.67 32.17 -46.62
CA GLN A 17 47.73 31.32 -45.90
C GLN A 17 48.14 29.85 -46.08
N GLU A 18 48.77 29.26 -45.07
CA GLU A 18 48.80 27.81 -44.94
C GLU A 18 47.41 27.32 -44.50
N VAL A 19 46.76 26.64 -45.43
CA VAL A 19 45.55 25.85 -45.18
C VAL A 19 45.95 24.66 -44.30
N VAL A 20 45.77 24.78 -42.99
CA VAL A 20 45.78 23.62 -42.09
C VAL A 20 44.46 22.88 -42.28
N THR A 21 44.48 21.90 -43.18
CA THR A 21 43.45 20.87 -43.30
C THR A 21 43.29 20.15 -41.95
N SER A 22 42.11 20.26 -41.36
CA SER A 22 41.65 19.41 -40.27
C SER A 22 41.84 17.92 -40.61
N PRO A 23 42.28 17.07 -39.67
CA PRO A 23 42.32 15.63 -39.91
C PRO A 23 40.90 15.10 -40.19
N PRO A 24 40.74 14.06 -41.04
CA PRO A 24 39.43 13.50 -41.33
C PRO A 24 38.80 12.93 -40.06
N PRO A 25 37.45 12.92 -39.96
CA PRO A 25 36.77 12.27 -38.85
C PRO A 25 37.11 10.78 -38.83
N PRO A 26 37.13 10.14 -37.65
CA PRO A 26 37.36 8.70 -37.55
C PRO A 26 36.27 7.94 -38.33
N PRO A 27 36.59 6.74 -38.86
CA PRO A 27 35.64 5.95 -39.63
C PRO A 27 34.41 5.61 -38.76
N PRO A 28 33.22 5.53 -39.36
CA PRO A 28 32.03 5.10 -38.63
C PRO A 28 32.27 3.69 -38.07
N PRO A 29 31.79 3.38 -36.86
CA PRO A 29 31.89 2.04 -36.32
C PRO A 29 31.17 1.05 -37.26
N PRO A 30 31.67 -0.19 -37.38
CA PRO A 30 31.09 -1.18 -38.29
C PRO A 30 29.59 -1.34 -38.03
N GLN A 31 28.79 -1.28 -39.10
CA GLN A 31 27.37 -1.59 -39.09
C GLN A 31 27.17 -3.01 -38.53
N GLN A 32 26.84 -3.11 -37.25
CA GLN A 32 26.23 -4.30 -36.70
C GLN A 32 24.84 -4.42 -37.32
N GLN A 33 24.61 -5.52 -38.02
CA GLN A 33 23.28 -5.98 -38.39
C GLN A 33 22.37 -5.88 -37.16
N ALA A 34 21.19 -5.32 -37.36
CA ALA A 34 20.12 -5.37 -36.37
C ALA A 34 19.81 -6.84 -36.07
N THR A 35 20.30 -7.32 -34.93
CA THR A 35 19.71 -8.47 -34.25
C THR A 35 18.63 -7.92 -33.34
N ASP A 36 17.37 -8.21 -33.66
CA ASP A 36 16.22 -7.88 -32.82
C ASP A 36 16.47 -8.33 -31.37
N PRO A 37 16.24 -7.47 -30.36
CA PRO A 37 16.07 -7.96 -29.01
C PRO A 37 14.79 -8.81 -28.99
N ALA A 38 14.96 -10.09 -28.68
CA ALA A 38 13.87 -11.03 -28.45
C ALA A 38 12.81 -10.38 -27.55
N SER A 39 11.60 -10.24 -28.09
CA SER A 39 10.40 -9.94 -27.33
C SER A 39 10.23 -11.02 -26.24
N PRO A 40 9.83 -10.68 -25.00
CA PRO A 40 9.22 -11.70 -24.16
C PRO A 40 7.98 -12.17 -24.90
N THR A 41 8.02 -13.43 -25.35
CA THR A 41 6.94 -14.13 -26.03
C THR A 41 5.65 -13.93 -25.22
N VAL A 42 4.68 -13.28 -25.85
CA VAL A 42 3.27 -13.33 -25.45
C VAL A 42 2.93 -14.80 -25.20
N ALA A 43 2.62 -15.16 -23.96
CA ALA A 43 1.95 -16.42 -23.69
C ALA A 43 0.51 -16.28 -24.21
N THR A 44 0.35 -16.45 -25.52
CA THR A 44 -0.95 -16.67 -26.15
C THR A 44 -1.56 -17.89 -25.51
N THR A 45 -2.68 -17.68 -24.81
CA THR A 45 -3.61 -18.74 -24.43
C THR A 45 -3.94 -19.55 -25.69
N PRO A 46 -3.78 -20.87 -25.72
CA PRO A 46 -4.28 -21.66 -26.85
C PRO A 46 -5.80 -21.55 -26.88
N GLU A 47 -6.36 -21.14 -28.03
CA GLU A 47 -7.79 -21.24 -28.29
C GLU A 47 -8.26 -22.70 -28.16
N PRO A 48 -9.41 -22.97 -27.52
CA PRO A 48 -9.90 -24.34 -27.38
C PRO A 48 -10.46 -24.87 -28.71
N ILE A 49 -9.95 -26.03 -29.14
CA ILE A 49 -10.50 -26.83 -30.24
C ILE A 49 -11.86 -27.43 -29.81
N PRO A 50 -12.86 -27.59 -30.70
CA PRO A 50 -14.21 -28.00 -30.34
C PRO A 50 -14.32 -29.50 -30.00
N VAL A 51 -15.01 -29.74 -28.87
CA VAL A 51 -15.76 -30.91 -28.38
C VAL A 51 -15.73 -32.23 -29.19
N VAL A 52 -15.35 -33.33 -28.52
CA VAL A 52 -15.91 -34.68 -28.74
C VAL A 52 -16.22 -35.34 -27.38
N SER A 53 -17.40 -35.95 -27.31
CA SER A 53 -18.13 -36.46 -26.13
C SER A 53 -17.64 -37.79 -25.53
N GLY A 54 -18.02 -38.03 -24.26
CA GLY A 54 -18.00 -39.32 -23.54
C GLY A 54 -16.93 -39.34 -22.43
N ASP A 55 -17.16 -39.72 -21.17
CA ASP A 55 -18.23 -40.45 -20.52
C ASP A 55 -18.24 -40.14 -19.01
N LYS A 56 -19.35 -40.48 -18.35
CA LYS A 56 -19.74 -40.21 -16.96
C LYS A 56 -18.66 -40.49 -15.89
N ALA A 57 -18.41 -39.50 -15.03
CA ALA A 57 -18.03 -39.72 -13.64
C ALA A 57 -18.71 -38.66 -12.75
N THR A 58 -19.51 -39.14 -11.80
CA THR A 58 -20.22 -38.40 -10.73
C THR A 58 -19.29 -37.49 -9.92
N PRO A 59 -19.66 -36.23 -9.61
CA PRO A 59 -18.87 -35.41 -8.70
C PRO A 59 -19.14 -35.83 -7.26
N LYS A 60 -18.06 -36.08 -6.50
CA LYS A 60 -18.08 -36.20 -5.05
C LYS A 60 -18.16 -34.80 -4.42
N SER A 61 -18.78 -34.75 -3.25
CA SER A 61 -19.06 -33.60 -2.39
C SER A 61 -17.84 -32.73 -2.03
N SER A 62 -18.01 -31.40 -2.14
CA SER A 62 -17.41 -30.27 -1.38
C SER A 62 -16.03 -30.46 -0.73
N ASP A 63 -15.00 -29.79 -1.26
CA ASP A 63 -13.76 -29.45 -0.53
C ASP A 63 -13.55 -27.93 -0.56
N MET A 64 -13.86 -27.26 0.55
CA MET A 64 -13.40 -25.89 0.82
C MET A 64 -11.96 -25.99 1.31
N GLU A 65 -10.99 -25.72 0.44
CA GLU A 65 -9.56 -25.76 0.79
C GLU A 65 -9.26 -24.88 2.02
N PRO A 66 -8.86 -25.47 3.15
CA PRO A 66 -8.57 -24.76 4.39
C PRO A 66 -7.46 -23.70 4.21
N GLU A 67 -7.64 -22.54 4.85
CA GLU A 67 -6.72 -21.40 4.67
C GLU A 67 -5.31 -21.70 5.20
N TYR A 68 -4.31 -21.50 4.35
CA TYR A 68 -2.89 -21.74 4.62
C TYR A 68 -2.51 -23.21 4.82
N GLU A 69 -3.36 -24.16 4.42
CA GLU A 69 -2.99 -25.58 4.27
C GLU A 69 -2.37 -25.85 2.88
N ASP A 70 -1.56 -24.91 2.37
CA ASP A 70 -0.92 -24.96 1.05
C ASP A 70 0.46 -25.66 1.06
N GLY A 71 0.84 -26.27 2.19
CA GLY A 71 2.14 -26.91 2.39
C GLY A 71 3.35 -25.96 2.44
N ARG A 72 3.14 -24.63 2.39
CA ARG A 72 4.20 -23.61 2.42
C ARG A 72 4.56 -23.14 3.84
N GLY A 73 3.95 -23.74 4.86
CA GLY A 73 4.21 -23.44 6.27
C GLY A 73 3.46 -22.20 6.79
N PHE A 74 3.53 -21.97 8.10
CA PHE A 74 2.86 -20.86 8.79
C PHE A 74 1.33 -20.88 8.67
N GLY A 75 0.70 -21.66 9.54
CA GLY A 75 -0.76 -21.70 9.71
C GLY A 75 -1.30 -20.58 10.58
N ILE A 76 -2.63 -20.46 10.62
CA ILE A 76 -3.32 -19.45 11.42
C ILE A 76 -3.01 -19.62 12.90
N GLY A 77 -2.73 -18.50 13.57
CA GLY A 77 -2.40 -18.45 14.98
C GLY A 77 -0.91 -18.62 15.27
N GLU A 78 -0.08 -19.03 14.30
CA GLU A 78 1.36 -19.15 14.53
C GLU A 78 2.00 -17.80 14.85
N LEU A 79 2.95 -17.81 15.80
CA LEU A 79 3.75 -16.64 16.13
C LEU A 79 4.99 -16.63 15.24
N VAL A 80 5.26 -15.49 14.62
CA VAL A 80 6.31 -15.35 13.62
C VAL A 80 7.12 -14.08 13.84
N TRP A 81 8.32 -14.07 13.28
CA TRP A 81 9.04 -12.88 12.90
C TRP A 81 8.78 -12.59 11.44
N GLY A 82 8.55 -11.33 11.09
CA GLY A 82 8.44 -10.90 9.70
C GLY A 82 9.45 -9.81 9.36
N LYS A 83 9.95 -9.83 8.12
CA LYS A 83 10.91 -8.87 7.62
C LYS A 83 10.30 -7.91 6.61
N LEU A 84 10.07 -6.67 7.03
CA LEU A 84 9.70 -5.56 6.15
C LEU A 84 10.93 -4.75 5.71
N ARG A 85 10.88 -4.20 4.50
CA ARG A 85 11.98 -3.37 3.94
C ARG A 85 12.16 -2.13 4.82
N GLY A 86 13.40 -1.85 5.24
CA GLY A 86 13.72 -0.70 6.08
C GLY A 86 13.47 -0.90 7.59
N PHE A 87 12.92 -2.03 8.01
CA PHE A 87 12.66 -2.35 9.42
C PHE A 87 13.52 -3.53 9.91
N SER A 88 13.75 -3.61 11.23
CA SER A 88 14.26 -4.85 11.85
C SER A 88 13.24 -5.99 11.70
N TRP A 89 13.65 -7.23 11.94
CA TRP A 89 12.69 -8.33 12.08
C TRP A 89 11.71 -7.98 13.19
N TRP A 90 10.41 -8.05 12.92
CA TRP A 90 9.36 -7.62 13.85
C TRP A 90 8.47 -8.80 14.23
N PRO A 91 8.04 -8.94 15.49
CA PRO A 91 7.18 -10.05 15.90
C PRO A 91 5.72 -9.84 15.45
N GLY A 92 5.07 -10.90 15.01
CA GLY A 92 3.68 -10.90 14.58
C GLY A 92 3.01 -12.25 14.79
N ARG A 93 1.73 -12.31 14.44
CA ARG A 93 0.90 -13.52 14.47
C ARG A 93 0.25 -13.70 13.10
N ILE A 94 0.28 -14.92 12.59
CA ILE A 94 -0.48 -15.28 11.40
C ILE A 94 -1.96 -15.22 11.74
N VAL A 95 -2.69 -14.44 10.97
CA VAL A 95 -4.13 -14.29 11.07
C VAL A 95 -4.72 -14.59 9.71
N SER A 96 -6.00 -14.84 9.67
CA SER A 96 -6.67 -14.89 8.39
C SER A 96 -7.08 -13.51 7.90
N TRP A 97 -7.28 -13.45 6.58
CA TRP A 97 -8.00 -12.39 5.90
C TRP A 97 -9.36 -12.02 6.53
N TRP A 98 -10.12 -12.95 7.14
CA TRP A 98 -11.39 -12.56 7.80
C TRP A 98 -11.15 -11.59 8.97
N MET A 99 -10.05 -11.74 9.70
CA MET A 99 -9.71 -10.83 10.80
C MET A 99 -9.27 -9.47 10.30
N THR A 100 -8.77 -9.39 9.07
CA THR A 100 -8.28 -8.13 8.49
C THR A 100 -9.39 -7.32 7.82
N GLY A 101 -10.53 -7.96 7.51
CA GLY A 101 -11.58 -7.36 6.69
C GLY A 101 -11.04 -6.96 5.30
N ARG A 102 -10.12 -7.76 4.76
CA ARG A 102 -9.51 -7.63 3.43
C ARG A 102 -9.63 -8.96 2.70
N SER A 103 -9.31 -8.97 1.41
CA SER A 103 -9.31 -10.19 0.61
C SER A 103 -8.26 -11.21 1.06
N ARG A 104 -8.47 -12.49 0.72
CA ARG A 104 -7.52 -13.60 0.96
C ARG A 104 -6.11 -13.24 0.47
N ALA A 105 -5.11 -13.62 1.25
CA ALA A 105 -3.71 -13.46 0.85
C ALA A 105 -3.43 -14.25 -0.43
N ALA A 106 -2.54 -13.75 -1.28
CA ALA A 106 -2.09 -14.48 -2.46
C ALA A 106 -1.35 -15.76 -2.05
N GLU A 107 -1.28 -16.73 -2.96
CA GLU A 107 -0.52 -17.97 -2.73
C GLU A 107 0.94 -17.64 -2.37
N GLY A 108 1.49 -18.32 -1.36
CA GLY A 108 2.84 -18.03 -0.85
C GLY A 108 2.95 -16.78 0.02
N THR A 109 1.83 -16.17 0.42
CA THR A 109 1.80 -15.06 1.37
C THR A 109 0.88 -15.34 2.55
N ARG A 110 1.07 -14.61 3.65
CA ARG A 110 0.26 -14.69 4.87
C ARG A 110 -0.13 -13.31 5.35
N TRP A 111 -1.34 -13.19 5.90
CA TRP A 111 -1.69 -12.03 6.71
C TRP A 111 -1.01 -12.12 8.08
N VAL A 112 -0.22 -11.09 8.42
CA VAL A 112 0.45 -10.96 9.70
C VAL A 112 -0.17 -9.79 10.45
N MET A 113 -0.65 -10.03 11.67
CA MET A 113 -0.95 -8.98 12.65
C MET A 113 0.31 -8.71 13.47
N TRP A 114 0.80 -7.48 13.47
CA TRP A 114 2.02 -7.09 14.18
C TRP A 114 1.75 -6.77 15.64
N PHE A 115 2.60 -7.27 16.53
CA PHE A 115 2.58 -6.86 17.93
C PHE A 115 3.09 -5.42 18.08
N GLY A 116 2.62 -4.70 19.10
CA GLY A 116 2.95 -3.31 19.38
C GLY A 116 1.89 -2.33 18.89
N ASP A 117 1.58 -2.34 17.59
CA ASP A 117 0.61 -1.43 16.96
C ASP A 117 -0.67 -2.12 16.44
N GLY A 118 -0.69 -3.45 16.37
CA GLY A 118 -1.85 -4.24 15.93
C GLY A 118 -2.16 -4.12 14.44
N LYS A 119 -1.24 -3.57 13.64
CA LYS A 119 -1.45 -3.40 12.20
C LYS A 119 -1.36 -4.73 11.47
N PHE A 120 -1.95 -4.77 10.28
CA PHE A 120 -1.92 -5.95 9.42
C PHE A 120 -1.06 -5.70 8.19
N SER A 121 -0.34 -6.73 7.74
CA SER A 121 0.35 -6.71 6.45
C SER A 121 0.32 -8.08 5.80
N VAL A 122 0.31 -8.10 4.47
CA VAL A 122 0.56 -9.33 3.71
C VAL A 122 2.07 -9.50 3.58
N VAL A 123 2.58 -10.66 3.99
CA VAL A 123 4.02 -10.95 3.99
C VAL A 123 4.27 -12.25 3.25
N CYS A 124 5.24 -12.24 2.32
CA CYS A 124 5.72 -13.44 1.64
C CYS A 124 6.28 -14.44 2.66
N VAL A 125 5.99 -15.73 2.48
CA VAL A 125 6.46 -16.81 3.36
C VAL A 125 7.99 -16.79 3.52
N GLU A 126 8.73 -16.41 2.48
CA GLU A 126 10.20 -16.34 2.51
C GLU A 126 10.73 -15.20 3.40
N LYS A 127 9.87 -14.24 3.74
CA LYS A 127 10.16 -13.13 4.67
C LYS A 127 9.62 -13.40 6.08
N LEU A 128 9.17 -14.62 6.35
CA LEU A 128 8.70 -15.06 7.66
C LEU A 128 9.69 -16.06 8.28
N MET A 129 9.74 -16.04 9.60
CA MET A 129 10.55 -16.96 10.39
C MET A 129 9.75 -17.34 11.65
N PRO A 130 9.78 -18.59 12.13
CA PRO A 130 9.08 -18.96 13.36
C PRO A 130 9.58 -18.16 14.55
N LEU A 131 8.69 -17.79 15.48
CA LEU A 131 9.08 -17.05 16.70
C LEU A 131 10.16 -17.79 17.51
N SER A 132 10.18 -19.13 17.45
CA SER A 132 11.18 -19.98 18.11
C SER A 132 12.62 -19.60 17.78
N ASN A 133 12.87 -18.96 16.64
CA ASN A 133 14.19 -18.49 16.22
C ASN A 133 14.53 -17.11 16.82
N PHE A 134 14.11 -16.87 18.07
CA PHE A 134 14.20 -15.58 18.75
C PHE A 134 15.65 -15.05 18.78
N SER A 135 16.63 -15.91 19.06
CA SER A 135 18.05 -15.55 19.09
C SER A 135 18.61 -15.01 17.78
N ASN A 136 18.03 -15.40 16.63
CA ASN A 136 18.47 -14.96 15.32
C ASN A 136 17.80 -13.65 14.88
N ALA A 137 16.53 -13.46 15.24
CA ALA A 137 15.72 -12.35 14.76
C ALA A 137 15.69 -11.14 15.71
N PHE A 138 15.83 -11.37 17.02
CA PHE A 138 15.77 -10.30 18.01
C PHE A 138 16.91 -9.30 17.85
N HIS A 139 16.55 -8.03 17.62
CA HIS A 139 17.52 -6.96 17.41
C HIS A 139 17.65 -6.03 18.64
N GLN A 140 18.67 -6.29 19.48
CA GLN A 140 18.94 -5.54 20.70
C GLN A 140 19.05 -4.00 20.49
N PRO A 141 19.71 -3.47 19.44
CA PRO A 141 19.78 -2.03 19.23
C PRO A 141 18.41 -1.38 19.00
N THR A 142 17.49 -2.07 18.31
CA THR A 142 16.13 -1.57 18.08
C THR A 142 15.33 -1.62 19.39
N TYR A 143 15.46 -2.70 20.16
CA TYR A 143 14.85 -2.82 21.48
C TYR A 143 15.22 -1.69 22.44
N ASN A 144 16.49 -1.27 22.44
CA ASN A 144 16.95 -0.19 23.31
C ASN A 144 16.51 1.21 22.85
N LYS A 145 16.23 1.40 21.54
CA LYS A 145 15.96 2.72 20.94
C LYS A 145 14.48 2.98 20.62
N GLN A 146 13.70 1.94 20.35
CA GLN A 146 12.32 2.07 19.88
C GLN A 146 11.33 1.54 20.92
N PRO A 147 10.55 2.42 21.58
CA PRO A 147 9.53 2.02 22.57
C PRO A 147 8.50 1.06 22.00
N MET A 148 8.11 1.25 20.72
CA MET A 148 7.15 0.40 20.05
C MET A 148 7.67 -1.03 19.83
N TYR A 149 8.95 -1.20 19.50
CA TYR A 149 9.57 -2.52 19.40
C TYR A 149 9.64 -3.19 20.77
N LYS A 150 9.99 -2.44 21.83
CA LYS A 150 9.98 -2.95 23.21
C LYS A 150 8.59 -3.45 23.62
N LYS A 151 7.53 -2.68 23.30
CA LYS A 151 6.13 -3.09 23.50
C LYS A 151 5.79 -4.36 22.70
N ALA A 152 6.15 -4.42 21.43
CA ALA A 152 5.90 -5.57 20.57
C ALA A 152 6.53 -6.87 21.10
N ILE A 153 7.79 -6.78 21.58
CA ILE A 153 8.50 -7.91 22.19
C ILE A 153 7.82 -8.36 23.49
N TYR A 154 7.38 -7.42 24.32
CA TYR A 154 6.64 -7.76 25.53
C TYR A 154 5.35 -8.51 25.21
N GLU A 155 4.53 -7.98 24.31
CA GLU A 155 3.23 -8.57 23.96
C GLU A 155 3.36 -9.96 23.34
N VAL A 156 4.29 -10.16 22.40
CA VAL A 156 4.50 -11.49 21.80
C VAL A 156 4.98 -12.50 22.84
N LEU A 157 5.84 -12.08 23.78
CA LEU A 157 6.34 -12.96 24.82
C LEU A 157 5.28 -13.27 25.88
N GLN A 158 4.31 -12.38 26.12
CA GLN A 158 3.15 -12.66 26.97
C GLN A 158 2.26 -13.75 26.36
N VAL A 159 2.00 -13.67 25.05
CA VAL A 159 1.26 -14.72 24.34
C VAL A 159 2.05 -16.04 24.36
N ALA A 160 3.35 -15.98 24.08
CA ALA A 160 4.23 -17.15 24.13
C ALA A 160 4.26 -17.80 25.52
N SER A 161 4.39 -17.01 26.59
CA SER A 161 4.44 -17.52 27.96
C SER A 161 3.12 -18.14 28.38
N SER A 162 2.00 -17.55 27.98
CA SER A 162 0.67 -18.11 28.21
C SER A 162 0.51 -19.46 27.52
N ARG A 163 0.86 -19.58 26.23
CA ARG A 163 0.81 -20.85 25.48
C ARG A 163 1.73 -21.91 26.06
N ALA A 164 2.93 -21.52 26.50
CA ALA A 164 3.91 -22.43 27.06
C ALA A 164 3.64 -22.80 28.54
N GLY A 165 2.62 -22.22 29.18
CA GLY A 165 2.38 -22.36 30.62
C GLY A 165 3.51 -21.82 31.50
N LYS A 166 4.32 -20.89 30.97
CA LYS A 166 5.45 -20.29 31.68
C LYS A 166 4.95 -19.10 32.50
N LEU A 167 4.98 -19.25 33.82
CA LEU A 167 4.65 -18.16 34.75
C LEU A 167 5.90 -17.32 35.04
N PHE A 168 5.76 -16.01 34.93
CA PHE A 168 6.73 -15.02 35.39
C PHE A 168 6.14 -14.32 36.62
N ALA A 169 6.89 -14.20 37.71
CA ALA A 169 6.38 -13.60 38.94
C ALA A 169 5.97 -12.14 38.69
N SER A 170 4.71 -11.80 38.97
CA SER A 170 4.26 -10.42 39.12
C SER A 170 4.68 -9.93 40.52
N CYS A 171 5.40 -8.81 40.62
CA CYS A 171 5.64 -8.20 41.93
C CYS A 171 4.31 -7.84 42.60
N PRO A 172 4.20 -7.99 43.93
CA PRO A 172 3.08 -7.42 44.67
C PRO A 172 3.10 -5.88 44.57
N ASP A 173 1.91 -5.28 44.52
CA ASP A 173 1.69 -3.84 44.58
C ASP A 173 2.31 -3.28 45.87
N SER A 174 3.49 -2.67 45.76
CA SER A 174 4.05 -1.83 46.83
C SER A 174 4.61 -0.56 46.20
N ASP A 175 4.05 0.58 46.63
CA ASP A 175 4.39 1.99 46.37
C ASP A 175 4.95 2.38 44.98
N ASP A 176 4.24 3.34 44.37
CA ASP A 176 4.28 3.86 42.98
C ASP A 176 5.65 4.31 42.39
N THR A 177 6.77 4.05 43.05
CA THR A 177 8.12 4.38 42.55
C THR A 177 8.93 3.19 42.02
N ASP A 178 8.52 1.93 42.26
CA ASP A 178 9.30 0.74 41.87
C ASP A 178 8.73 -0.09 40.69
N THR A 179 7.53 0.26 40.22
CA THR A 179 6.79 -0.48 39.16
C THR A 179 7.55 -0.55 37.84
N SER A 180 8.24 0.53 37.44
CA SER A 180 9.01 0.56 36.18
C SER A 180 10.21 -0.40 36.21
N LYS A 181 10.86 -0.56 37.35
CA LYS A 181 12.01 -1.48 37.50
C LYS A 181 11.56 -2.94 37.53
N SER A 182 10.39 -3.20 38.11
CA SER A 182 9.78 -4.54 38.15
C SER A 182 9.39 -5.04 36.76
N VAL A 183 8.71 -4.20 35.96
CA VAL A 183 8.35 -4.53 34.57
C VAL A 183 9.59 -4.74 33.69
N ASP A 184 10.64 -3.94 33.88
CA ASP A 184 11.89 -4.11 33.15
C ASP A 184 12.63 -5.40 33.53
N LEU A 185 12.57 -5.82 34.80
CA LEU A 185 13.14 -7.08 35.25
C LEU A 185 12.37 -8.28 34.68
N GLN A 186 11.03 -8.22 34.70
CA GLN A 186 10.17 -9.25 34.10
C GLN A 186 10.46 -9.38 32.59
N ASN A 187 10.57 -8.26 31.88
CA ASN A 187 10.91 -8.25 30.45
C ASN A 187 12.26 -8.90 30.16
N LYS A 188 13.28 -8.65 30.98
CA LYS A 188 14.58 -9.30 30.84
C LYS A 188 14.48 -10.82 31.02
N GLN A 189 13.75 -11.29 32.03
CA GLN A 189 13.53 -12.72 32.25
C GLN A 189 12.81 -13.39 31.07
N MET A 190 11.81 -12.72 30.49
CA MET A 190 11.08 -13.23 29.31
C MET A 190 11.99 -13.31 28.09
N ILE A 191 12.86 -12.30 27.88
CA ILE A 191 13.84 -12.29 26.79
C ILE A 191 14.89 -13.39 26.97
N GLU A 192 15.44 -13.57 28.18
CA GLU A 192 16.40 -14.65 28.47
C GLU A 192 15.79 -16.04 28.25
N TRP A 193 14.52 -16.21 28.64
CA TRP A 193 13.76 -17.42 28.37
C TRP A 193 13.58 -17.67 26.86
N ALA A 194 13.25 -16.64 26.08
CA ALA A 194 13.12 -16.74 24.64
C ALA A 194 14.48 -17.02 23.95
N MET A 195 15.55 -16.37 24.41
CA MET A 195 16.93 -16.57 23.94
C MET A 195 17.45 -17.99 24.19
N SER A 196 17.00 -18.63 25.28
CA SER A 196 17.28 -20.03 25.58
C SER A 196 16.37 -21.02 24.84
N GLY A 197 15.58 -20.54 23.88
CA GLY A 197 14.76 -21.37 23.01
C GLY A 197 13.44 -21.81 23.64
N PHE A 198 12.86 -21.02 24.54
CA PHE A 198 11.53 -21.24 25.13
C PHE A 198 11.41 -22.52 25.98
N GLN A 199 12.47 -22.90 26.71
CA GLN A 199 12.48 -24.11 27.54
C GLN A 199 11.49 -24.03 28.72
N PRO A 200 10.87 -25.15 29.14
CA PRO A 200 11.16 -26.54 28.75
C PRO A 200 10.36 -27.05 27.56
N THR A 201 9.30 -26.35 27.15
CA THR A 201 8.40 -26.80 26.08
C THR A 201 8.99 -26.58 24.68
N GLY A 202 9.89 -25.60 24.56
CA GLY A 202 10.54 -25.27 23.30
C GLY A 202 9.56 -24.74 22.26
N PRO A 203 9.86 -24.88 20.96
CA PRO A 203 9.00 -24.43 19.87
C PRO A 203 7.57 -24.97 19.94
N LYS A 204 7.40 -26.22 20.42
CA LYS A 204 6.08 -26.86 20.56
C LYS A 204 5.15 -26.11 21.52
N GLY A 205 5.71 -25.50 22.56
CA GLY A 205 4.93 -24.69 23.51
C GLY A 205 4.42 -23.37 22.95
N LEU A 206 4.86 -22.97 21.75
CA LEU A 206 4.43 -21.75 21.09
C LEU A 206 3.29 -21.98 20.10
N GLU A 207 2.98 -23.24 19.79
CA GLU A 207 1.94 -23.58 18.84
C GLU A 207 0.59 -22.99 19.26
N PRO A 208 -0.21 -22.50 18.30
CA PRO A 208 -1.52 -21.96 18.62
C PRO A 208 -2.44 -23.03 19.23
N PRO A 209 -3.24 -22.69 20.25
CA PRO A 209 -4.37 -23.49 20.71
C PRO A 209 -5.36 -23.78 19.57
N GLU A 210 -6.18 -24.83 19.71
CA GLU A 210 -7.12 -25.25 18.66
C GLU A 210 -8.14 -24.15 18.32
N GLU A 211 -8.55 -23.37 19.32
CA GLU A 211 -9.45 -22.21 19.20
C GLU A 211 -8.83 -21.09 18.35
N GLU A 212 -7.50 -20.99 18.35
CA GLU A 212 -6.75 -19.98 17.62
C GLU A 212 -6.39 -20.41 16.20
N ARG A 213 -6.42 -21.72 15.91
CA ARG A 213 -6.19 -22.30 14.58
C ARG A 213 -7.41 -22.21 13.68
N ASN A 214 -8.60 -22.29 14.26
CA ASN A 214 -9.86 -22.27 13.51
C ASN A 214 -10.87 -21.27 14.09
N PRO A 215 -10.84 -20.02 13.65
CA PRO A 215 -11.82 -19.03 14.09
C PRO A 215 -13.15 -19.10 13.33
N TYR A 216 -13.38 -20.14 12.52
CA TYR A 216 -14.70 -20.45 11.98
C TYR A 216 -15.59 -21.26 12.94
N LYS A 217 -15.06 -21.75 14.09
CA LYS A 217 -15.84 -22.58 15.04
C LYS A 217 -17.01 -21.84 15.72
N GLU A 218 -17.03 -20.50 15.73
CA GLU A 218 -18.11 -19.73 16.40
C GLU A 218 -19.34 -19.44 15.52
N VAL A 219 -19.42 -19.94 14.27
CA VAL A 219 -20.61 -19.77 13.42
C VAL A 219 -20.98 -21.11 12.75
N TYR A 220 -22.19 -21.60 13.06
CA TYR A 220 -22.74 -22.89 12.63
C TYR A 220 -22.54 -23.19 11.11
N PRO A 221 -21.91 -24.32 10.74
CA PRO A 221 -21.68 -24.74 9.35
C PRO A 221 -22.90 -25.19 8.51
N GLU A 222 -24.14 -25.11 8.99
CA GLU A 222 -25.27 -25.81 8.36
C GLU A 222 -26.18 -24.99 7.43
N MET A 223 -25.80 -23.78 7.01
CA MET A 223 -26.71 -22.95 6.20
C MET A 223 -26.05 -22.24 5.02
N TRP A 224 -25.21 -22.95 4.25
CA TRP A 224 -24.90 -22.55 2.88
C TRP A 224 -24.84 -23.79 1.98
N VAL A 225 -25.89 -23.96 1.19
CA VAL A 225 -25.89 -24.78 -0.03
C VAL A 225 -25.56 -23.83 -1.17
N GLU A 226 -24.59 -24.20 -2.02
CA GLU A 226 -24.25 -23.48 -3.24
C GLU A 226 -25.52 -23.24 -4.11
N PRO A 227 -25.73 -22.05 -4.69
CA PRO A 227 -26.78 -21.86 -5.68
C PRO A 227 -26.30 -22.37 -7.04
N GLU A 228 -26.55 -23.65 -7.34
CA GLU A 228 -26.50 -24.15 -8.73
C GLU A 228 -27.85 -23.91 -9.45
N ALA A 229 -27.71 -23.44 -10.69
CA ALA A 229 -28.64 -23.40 -11.82
C ALA A 229 -30.17 -23.45 -11.56
N ALA A 230 -30.84 -22.39 -12.02
CA ALA A 230 -32.28 -22.23 -12.09
C ALA A 230 -33.06 -23.49 -12.51
N ALA A 231 -33.94 -23.96 -11.62
CA ALA A 231 -35.13 -24.71 -11.99
C ALA A 231 -36.31 -24.27 -11.09
N TYR A 232 -37.38 -23.81 -11.74
CA TYR A 232 -38.63 -23.37 -11.15
C TYR A 232 -39.24 -24.40 -10.18
N THR A 233 -39.73 -23.96 -9.01
CA THR A 233 -41.07 -24.32 -8.48
C THR A 233 -41.48 -23.45 -7.26
N PRO A 234 -42.80 -23.31 -6.96
CA PRO A 234 -43.40 -22.17 -6.23
C PRO A 234 -43.48 -22.34 -4.69
N PRO A 235 -43.81 -21.27 -3.91
CA PRO A 235 -43.63 -21.24 -2.46
C PRO A 235 -44.90 -21.63 -1.66
N PRO A 236 -44.75 -22.10 -0.40
CA PRO A 236 -45.80 -21.90 0.60
C PRO A 236 -45.22 -21.57 2.02
N PRO A 237 -46.02 -21.32 3.07
CA PRO A 237 -46.43 -19.98 3.48
C PRO A 237 -46.03 -19.60 4.93
N ALA A 238 -46.18 -18.31 5.24
CA ALA A 238 -45.83 -17.64 6.49
C ALA A 238 -46.54 -18.16 7.77
N LYS A 239 -45.82 -18.19 8.92
CA LYS A 239 -46.40 -18.01 10.28
C LYS A 239 -45.44 -17.37 11.31
N LYS A 240 -45.77 -16.11 11.64
CA LYS A 240 -45.95 -15.41 12.95
C LYS A 240 -44.83 -15.34 14.03
N PRO A 241 -44.81 -14.23 14.82
CA PRO A 241 -43.65 -13.80 15.62
C PRO A 241 -43.73 -14.25 17.08
N ARG A 242 -42.56 -14.40 17.74
CA ARG A 242 -42.46 -14.59 19.19
C ARG A 242 -41.44 -13.62 19.81
N LYS A 243 -41.91 -12.85 20.80
CA LYS A 243 -41.12 -11.96 21.66
C LYS A 243 -40.33 -12.78 22.69
N SER A 244 -39.08 -12.39 22.98
CA SER A 244 -38.59 -12.21 24.35
C SER A 244 -37.30 -11.39 24.40
N THR A 245 -37.30 -10.47 25.35
CA THR A 245 -36.22 -9.69 25.93
C THR A 245 -35.09 -10.54 26.54
N ALA A 246 -33.83 -10.18 26.31
CA ALA A 246 -32.79 -9.95 27.35
C ALA A 246 -31.39 -9.74 26.72
N GLU A 247 -30.73 -8.70 27.23
CA GLU A 247 -29.28 -8.45 27.38
C GLU A 247 -28.34 -8.51 26.16
N LYS A 248 -27.71 -7.36 25.88
CA LYS A 248 -26.69 -7.15 24.84
C LYS A 248 -25.34 -7.73 25.26
N PRO A 249 -24.79 -8.73 24.55
CA PRO A 249 -23.35 -8.94 24.52
C PRO A 249 -22.75 -7.93 23.52
N LYS A 250 -21.59 -7.34 23.85
CA LYS A 250 -20.81 -6.53 22.91
C LYS A 250 -20.22 -7.46 21.84
N ILE A 251 -20.98 -7.70 20.78
CA ILE A 251 -20.54 -8.44 19.59
C ILE A 251 -19.47 -7.60 18.89
N LYS A 252 -18.23 -8.13 18.80
CA LYS A 252 -17.29 -7.71 17.76
C LYS A 252 -17.90 -8.16 16.43
N GLU A 253 -18.38 -7.23 15.63
CA GLU A 253 -18.94 -7.52 14.31
C GLU A 253 -17.86 -8.13 13.41
N ILE A 254 -17.96 -9.43 13.18
CA ILE A 254 -17.25 -10.15 12.12
C ILE A 254 -17.96 -9.75 10.81
N ILE A 255 -17.24 -9.07 9.92
CA ILE A 255 -17.77 -8.60 8.65
C ILE A 255 -17.47 -9.69 7.61
N ASP A 256 -18.48 -10.49 7.29
CA ASP A 256 -18.42 -11.54 6.26
C ASP A 256 -18.57 -10.96 4.84
N GLU A 257 -17.91 -11.55 3.84
CA GLU A 257 -17.91 -11.10 2.44
C GLU A 257 -19.32 -11.18 1.84
N GLY A 258 -20.09 -12.23 2.18
CA GLY A 258 -21.52 -12.36 1.84
C GLY A 258 -22.41 -11.32 2.53
N THR A 259 -21.96 -10.75 3.66
CA THR A 259 -22.67 -9.66 4.34
C THR A 259 -22.62 -8.37 3.52
N ARG A 260 -21.47 -8.03 2.93
CA ARG A 260 -21.34 -6.84 2.08
C ARG A 260 -22.27 -6.93 0.86
N GLU A 261 -22.25 -8.06 0.15
CA GLU A 261 -23.10 -8.26 -1.04
C GLU A 261 -24.59 -8.22 -0.69
N ARG A 262 -24.99 -8.91 0.38
CA ARG A 262 -26.36 -8.91 0.88
C ARG A 262 -26.82 -7.50 1.25
N LEU A 263 -25.98 -6.74 1.96
CA LEU A 263 -26.32 -5.37 2.36
C LEU A 263 -26.43 -4.44 1.15
N VAL A 264 -25.55 -4.57 0.17
CA VAL A 264 -25.65 -3.83 -1.10
C VAL A 264 -26.92 -4.24 -1.86
N TYR A 265 -27.30 -5.52 -1.85
CA TYR A 265 -28.57 -5.98 -2.41
C TYR A 265 -29.77 -5.36 -1.68
N GLU A 266 -29.78 -5.32 -0.34
CA GLU A 266 -30.81 -4.65 0.46
C GLU A 266 -30.92 -3.16 0.09
N VAL A 267 -29.79 -2.49 -0.17
CA VAL A 267 -29.78 -1.09 -0.65
C VAL A 267 -30.40 -0.99 -2.05
N ARG A 268 -30.09 -1.90 -2.98
CA ARG A 268 -30.74 -1.93 -4.32
C ARG A 268 -32.25 -2.14 -4.21
N GLN A 269 -32.70 -2.95 -3.25
CA GLN A 269 -34.12 -3.17 -2.96
C GLN A 269 -34.77 -2.04 -2.15
N LYS A 270 -34.03 -0.96 -1.85
CA LYS A 270 -34.48 0.18 -1.03
C LYS A 270 -34.93 -0.21 0.37
N CYS A 271 -34.43 -1.33 0.89
CA CYS A 271 -34.66 -1.79 2.26
C CYS A 271 -33.69 -1.17 3.26
N ARG A 272 -32.63 -0.51 2.77
CA ARG A 272 -31.57 0.10 3.58
C ARG A 272 -30.98 1.30 2.85
N ASN A 273 -30.52 2.33 3.56
CA ASN A 273 -29.76 3.42 2.93
C ASN A 273 -28.30 3.03 2.78
N ILE A 274 -27.68 3.47 1.68
CA ILE A 274 -26.25 3.21 1.43
C ILE A 274 -25.33 3.89 2.46
N GLU A 275 -25.81 4.96 3.09
CA GLU A 275 -25.06 5.68 4.13
C GLU A 275 -25.05 4.95 5.48
N ASP A 276 -25.95 3.97 5.67
CA ASP A 276 -26.03 3.14 6.88
C ASP A 276 -25.10 1.91 6.83
N ILE A 277 -24.31 1.76 5.76
CA ILE A 277 -23.33 0.66 5.59
C ILE A 277 -21.97 1.20 5.17
N CYS A 278 -20.90 0.56 5.65
CA CYS A 278 -19.56 0.84 5.17
C CYS A 278 -19.43 0.36 3.72
N ILE A 279 -19.37 1.27 2.75
CA ILE A 279 -19.28 0.85 1.33
C ILE A 279 -17.95 0.20 0.98
N SER A 280 -16.92 0.36 1.83
CA SER A 280 -15.60 -0.25 1.66
C SER A 280 -15.56 -1.73 2.07
N CYS A 281 -16.24 -2.13 3.14
CA CYS A 281 -16.17 -3.50 3.68
C CYS A 281 -17.51 -4.17 4.02
N GLY A 282 -18.62 -3.43 4.10
CA GLY A 282 -19.93 -3.96 4.49
C GLY A 282 -20.25 -3.89 5.99
N SER A 283 -19.39 -3.33 6.83
CA SER A 283 -19.69 -3.12 8.26
C SER A 283 -20.92 -2.25 8.49
N LEU A 284 -21.72 -2.57 9.52
CA LEU A 284 -22.82 -1.73 9.99
C LEU A 284 -22.37 -0.70 11.04
N ASN A 285 -21.18 -0.87 11.61
CA ASN A 285 -20.55 0.10 12.51
C ASN A 285 -19.99 1.31 11.75
N VAL A 286 -20.86 2.04 11.06
CA VAL A 286 -20.54 3.29 10.38
C VAL A 286 -20.28 4.37 11.42
N SER A 287 -19.10 5.00 11.34
CA SER A 287 -18.75 6.14 12.19
C SER A 287 -18.58 7.43 11.38
N LEU A 288 -18.38 7.32 10.07
CA LEU A 288 -18.04 8.40 9.16
C LEU A 288 -18.72 8.15 7.82
N GLU A 289 -18.81 9.19 7.00
CA GLU A 289 -19.18 9.06 5.59
C GLU A 289 -17.93 8.86 4.74
N HIS A 290 -18.01 8.01 3.71
CA HIS A 290 -16.90 7.81 2.78
C HIS A 290 -16.54 9.13 2.06
N PRO A 291 -15.25 9.52 1.99
CA PRO A 291 -14.87 10.87 1.57
C PRO A 291 -15.12 11.14 0.07
N LEU A 292 -15.08 10.09 -0.76
CA LEU A 292 -15.18 10.23 -2.23
C LEU A 292 -16.57 9.94 -2.80
N PHE A 293 -17.33 9.07 -2.15
CA PHE A 293 -18.57 8.50 -2.68
C PHE A 293 -19.67 8.52 -1.62
N THR A 294 -20.93 8.57 -2.03
CA THR A 294 -22.08 8.44 -1.16
C THR A 294 -22.08 7.05 -0.53
N GLY A 295 -22.15 7.00 0.81
CA GLY A 295 -21.99 5.77 1.57
C GLY A 295 -21.32 5.99 2.92
N GLY A 296 -21.52 5.05 3.84
CA GLY A 296 -20.88 5.04 5.15
C GLY A 296 -19.45 4.50 5.10
N MET A 297 -18.72 4.68 6.20
CA MET A 297 -17.37 4.19 6.42
C MET A 297 -17.18 3.87 7.91
N CYS A 298 -16.68 2.67 8.20
CA CYS A 298 -16.33 2.28 9.57
C CYS A 298 -14.94 2.77 9.95
N GLN A 299 -14.63 2.79 11.24
CA GLN A 299 -13.34 3.27 11.76
C GLN A 299 -12.14 2.49 11.22
N SER A 300 -12.27 1.18 11.03
CA SER A 300 -11.19 0.35 10.47
C SER A 300 -10.88 0.73 9.02
N CYS A 301 -11.91 0.91 8.20
CA CYS A 301 -11.74 1.39 6.83
C CYS A 301 -11.20 2.81 6.80
N LYS A 302 -11.58 3.69 7.73
CA LYS A 302 -10.98 5.03 7.86
C LYS A 302 -9.46 4.93 8.00
N ASN A 303 -9.00 4.12 8.95
CA ASN A 303 -7.56 3.94 9.19
C ASN A 303 -6.86 3.38 7.95
N CYS A 304 -7.46 2.38 7.28
CA CYS A 304 -6.93 1.85 6.02
C CYS A 304 -6.82 2.92 4.94
N PHE A 305 -7.85 3.75 4.79
CA PHE A 305 -7.89 4.78 3.77
C PHE A 305 -6.79 5.82 3.98
N LEU A 306 -6.54 6.19 5.23
CA LEU A 306 -5.47 7.12 5.59
C LEU A 306 -4.07 6.58 5.26
N GLU A 307 -3.87 5.27 5.39
CA GLU A 307 -2.60 4.63 5.08
C GLU A 307 -2.41 4.37 3.58
N CYS A 308 -3.48 3.99 2.87
CA CYS A 308 -3.38 3.43 1.53
C CYS A 308 -3.71 4.41 0.39
N ALA A 309 -4.50 5.45 0.63
CA ALA A 309 -5.06 6.27 -0.47
C ALA A 309 -4.02 7.02 -1.31
N TYR A 310 -2.80 7.23 -0.78
CA TYR A 310 -1.68 7.88 -1.46
C TYR A 310 -0.47 6.93 -1.66
N GLN A 311 -0.68 5.62 -1.60
CA GLN A 311 0.32 4.64 -2.03
C GLN A 311 0.19 4.40 -3.53
N TYR A 312 1.33 4.40 -4.22
CA TYR A 312 1.44 4.21 -5.67
C TYR A 312 2.45 3.12 -5.96
N ASP A 313 2.17 2.32 -6.99
CA ASP A 313 3.07 1.29 -7.50
C ASP A 313 4.05 1.87 -8.53
N ASP A 314 5.01 1.05 -8.95
CA ASP A 314 6.06 1.44 -9.91
C ASP A 314 5.51 1.84 -11.30
N ASP A 315 4.25 1.49 -11.60
CA ASP A 315 3.53 1.90 -12.81
C ASP A 315 2.90 3.29 -12.72
N GLY A 316 2.99 3.96 -11.55
CA GLY A 316 2.43 5.28 -11.29
C GLY A 316 0.93 5.31 -10.98
N TYR A 317 0.26 4.15 -10.88
CA TYR A 317 -1.11 4.03 -10.41
C TYR A 317 -1.17 3.78 -8.90
N GLN A 318 -2.34 4.03 -8.30
CA GLN A 318 -2.58 3.70 -6.91
C GLN A 318 -2.43 2.19 -6.68
N SER A 319 -1.73 1.81 -5.62
CA SER A 319 -1.52 0.40 -5.24
C SER A 319 -2.80 -0.32 -4.84
N TYR A 320 -3.84 0.43 -4.46
CA TYR A 320 -5.09 -0.13 -3.94
C TYR A 320 -6.31 0.58 -4.50
N CYS A 321 -7.43 -0.15 -4.55
CA CYS A 321 -8.72 0.36 -4.99
C CYS A 321 -9.11 1.68 -4.29
N THR A 322 -9.53 2.67 -5.08
CA THR A 322 -10.00 4.00 -4.61
C THR A 322 -11.18 3.92 -3.63
N ILE A 323 -11.95 2.83 -3.60
CA ILE A 323 -13.14 2.67 -2.74
C ILE A 323 -12.82 1.91 -1.45
N CYS A 324 -12.19 0.73 -1.54
CA CYS A 324 -12.01 -0.14 -0.39
C CYS A 324 -10.58 -0.16 0.17
N CYS A 325 -9.63 0.47 -0.51
CA CYS A 325 -8.20 0.39 -0.18
C CYS A 325 -7.69 -1.06 -0.06
N GLY A 326 -8.19 -1.92 -0.95
CA GLY A 326 -7.79 -3.30 -1.11
C GLY A 326 -8.09 -3.77 -2.53
N GLY A 327 -8.57 -5.02 -2.67
CA GLY A 327 -8.87 -5.66 -3.94
C GLY A 327 -7.66 -6.34 -4.56
N ARG A 328 -7.85 -7.54 -5.11
CA ARG A 328 -6.77 -8.34 -5.73
C ARG A 328 -6.51 -7.94 -7.18
N GLU A 329 -7.58 -7.63 -7.91
CA GLU A 329 -7.56 -7.25 -9.31
C GLU A 329 -8.21 -5.88 -9.46
N VAL A 330 -7.54 -4.95 -10.15
CA VAL A 330 -7.97 -3.55 -10.27
C VAL A 330 -8.01 -3.09 -11.72
N LEU A 331 -8.99 -2.24 -12.00
CA LEU A 331 -9.17 -1.52 -13.26
C LEU A 331 -8.46 -0.17 -13.16
N MET A 332 -7.51 0.07 -14.06
CA MET A 332 -6.75 1.32 -14.13
C MET A 332 -7.49 2.35 -14.99
N CYS A 333 -7.50 3.60 -14.54
CA CYS A 333 -8.11 4.69 -15.30
C CYS A 333 -7.29 5.04 -16.56
N GLY A 334 -7.93 5.10 -17.74
CA GLY A 334 -7.29 5.52 -18.99
C GLY A 334 -7.19 7.05 -19.18
N ASN A 335 -7.81 7.84 -18.31
CA ASN A 335 -7.70 9.30 -18.37
C ASN A 335 -6.28 9.78 -18.04
N ASN A 336 -5.73 10.65 -18.90
CA ASN A 336 -4.43 11.28 -18.69
C ASN A 336 -4.37 11.99 -17.33
N ASN A 337 -3.24 11.81 -16.64
CA ASN A 337 -2.97 12.35 -15.30
C ASN A 337 -3.90 11.83 -14.19
N CYS A 338 -4.68 10.76 -14.43
CA CYS A 338 -5.44 10.07 -13.40
C CYS A 338 -4.77 8.75 -13.04
N CYS A 339 -4.35 8.62 -11.78
CA CYS A 339 -3.66 7.44 -11.27
C CYS A 339 -4.59 6.51 -10.47
N ARG A 340 -5.91 6.66 -10.59
CA ARG A 340 -6.86 5.91 -9.76
C ARG A 340 -7.13 4.53 -10.32
N CYS A 341 -7.33 3.57 -9.43
CA CYS A 341 -7.75 2.22 -9.77
C CYS A 341 -8.98 1.78 -8.96
N PHE A 342 -9.75 0.84 -9.48
CA PHE A 342 -10.98 0.32 -8.86
C PHE A 342 -11.00 -1.20 -8.94
N CYS A 343 -11.17 -1.91 -7.82
CA CYS A 343 -11.20 -3.36 -7.87
C CYS A 343 -12.49 -3.89 -8.52
N VAL A 344 -12.36 -5.02 -9.22
CA VAL A 344 -13.45 -5.72 -9.92
C VAL A 344 -14.65 -5.92 -9.00
N GLU A 345 -14.42 -6.42 -7.78
CA GLU A 345 -15.43 -6.66 -6.76
C GLU A 345 -16.23 -5.37 -6.40
N CYS A 346 -15.55 -4.25 -6.14
CA CYS A 346 -16.26 -3.00 -5.81
C CYS A 346 -17.10 -2.51 -6.98
N VAL A 347 -16.61 -2.68 -8.22
CA VAL A 347 -17.34 -2.27 -9.42
C VAL A 347 -18.59 -3.13 -9.60
N ASP A 348 -18.46 -4.45 -9.55
CA ASP A 348 -19.61 -5.33 -9.76
C ASP A 348 -20.67 -5.22 -8.65
N LEU A 349 -20.24 -4.98 -7.42
CA LEU A 349 -21.14 -4.76 -6.29
C LEU A 349 -21.81 -3.38 -6.33
N LEU A 350 -21.07 -2.29 -6.48
CA LEU A 350 -21.62 -0.94 -6.31
C LEU A 350 -22.19 -0.37 -7.62
N VAL A 351 -21.62 -0.73 -8.77
CA VAL A 351 -22.09 -0.24 -10.08
C VAL A 351 -23.11 -1.21 -10.69
N GLY A 352 -22.82 -2.50 -10.71
CA GLY A 352 -23.71 -3.51 -11.25
C GLY A 352 -22.98 -4.77 -11.70
N PRO A 353 -23.59 -5.97 -11.61
CA PRO A 353 -22.93 -7.20 -12.03
C PRO A 353 -22.50 -7.13 -13.50
N GLY A 354 -21.24 -7.46 -13.78
CA GLY A 354 -20.66 -7.39 -15.13
C GLY A 354 -20.19 -5.99 -15.55
N ALA A 355 -20.32 -4.98 -14.69
CA ALA A 355 -19.81 -3.64 -14.96
C ALA A 355 -18.28 -3.62 -15.06
N ALA A 356 -17.58 -4.46 -14.29
CA ALA A 356 -16.13 -4.58 -14.39
C ALA A 356 -15.71 -5.13 -15.76
N GLN A 357 -16.38 -6.19 -16.23
CA GLN A 357 -16.12 -6.75 -17.55
C GLN A 357 -16.45 -5.77 -18.69
N ALA A 358 -17.48 -4.94 -18.52
CA ALA A 358 -17.79 -3.87 -19.46
C ALA A 358 -16.67 -2.82 -19.50
N ALA A 359 -16.15 -2.41 -18.33
CA ALA A 359 -15.03 -1.48 -18.23
C ALA A 359 -13.74 -2.04 -18.84
N ILE A 360 -13.43 -3.34 -18.66
CA ILE A 360 -12.27 -4.00 -19.28
C ILE A 360 -12.33 -3.94 -20.81
N LYS A 361 -13.53 -4.01 -21.38
CA LYS A 361 -13.75 -3.97 -22.83
C LYS A 361 -13.81 -2.54 -23.40
N GLU A 362 -13.84 -1.53 -22.53
CA GLU A 362 -13.89 -0.13 -22.91
C GLU A 362 -12.47 0.44 -22.97
N ASP A 363 -12.07 0.94 -24.14
CA ASP A 363 -10.74 1.54 -24.33
C ASP A 363 -10.86 2.89 -25.08
N PRO A 364 -10.53 4.03 -24.47
CA PRO A 364 -10.07 4.19 -23.08
C PRO A 364 -11.24 4.24 -22.07
N TRP A 365 -11.15 3.44 -21.00
CA TRP A 365 -12.09 3.53 -19.88
C TRP A 365 -11.78 4.70 -18.95
N ASN A 366 -12.79 5.55 -18.70
CA ASN A 366 -12.70 6.65 -17.73
C ASN A 366 -13.29 6.23 -16.38
N CYS A 367 -12.50 6.34 -15.31
CA CYS A 367 -12.97 5.93 -13.99
C CYS A 367 -14.11 6.82 -13.45
N TYR A 368 -14.78 6.34 -12.42
CA TYR A 368 -15.95 6.99 -11.81
C TYR A 368 -15.66 8.37 -11.17
N MET A 369 -14.37 8.71 -10.99
CA MET A 369 -13.94 10.04 -10.53
C MET A 369 -13.69 11.02 -11.69
N CYS A 370 -13.44 10.52 -12.90
CA CYS A 370 -13.16 11.31 -14.09
C CYS A 370 -14.38 11.47 -15.00
N GLY A 371 -15.25 10.46 -15.04
CA GLY A 371 -16.41 10.48 -15.93
C GLY A 371 -17.34 11.69 -15.71
N HIS A 372 -18.01 12.09 -16.79
CA HIS A 372 -18.93 13.23 -16.78
C HIS A 372 -20.17 12.98 -15.92
N LYS A 373 -20.64 11.73 -15.85
CA LYS A 373 -21.72 11.32 -14.94
C LYS A 373 -21.16 11.21 -13.53
N ASN A 374 -21.96 11.61 -12.55
CA ASN A 374 -21.62 11.48 -11.13
C ASN A 374 -22.22 10.22 -10.47
N THR A 375 -23.06 9.46 -11.19
CA THR A 375 -23.78 8.31 -10.65
C THR A 375 -23.67 7.11 -11.58
N TYR A 376 -23.26 5.97 -11.04
CA TYR A 376 -23.08 4.69 -11.72
C TYR A 376 -23.65 3.58 -10.83
N GLY A 377 -24.86 3.10 -11.15
CA GLY A 377 -25.56 2.17 -10.26
C GLY A 377 -25.84 2.81 -8.89
N LEU A 378 -25.41 2.15 -7.82
CA LEU A 378 -25.45 2.70 -6.47
C LEU A 378 -24.25 3.61 -6.15
N LEU A 379 -23.18 3.55 -6.93
CA LEU A 379 -21.99 4.35 -6.71
C LEU A 379 -22.21 5.79 -7.18
N ARG A 380 -22.27 6.74 -6.24
CA ARG A 380 -22.40 8.16 -6.53
C ARG A 380 -21.20 8.94 -6.02
N ARG A 381 -20.50 9.64 -6.92
CA ARG A 381 -19.42 10.58 -6.57
C ARG A 381 -20.02 11.76 -5.81
N ARG A 382 -19.43 12.11 -4.66
CA ARG A 382 -19.84 13.30 -3.90
C ARG A 382 -19.40 14.57 -4.64
N ASP A 383 -20.22 15.61 -4.67
CA ASP A 383 -19.85 16.87 -5.36
C ASP A 383 -18.83 17.68 -4.55
N ASP A 384 -18.87 17.55 -3.22
CA ASP A 384 -17.97 18.19 -2.25
C ASP A 384 -16.75 17.32 -1.88
N TRP A 385 -16.52 16.21 -2.59
CA TRP A 385 -15.42 15.27 -2.31
C TRP A 385 -14.04 15.91 -2.12
N PRO A 386 -13.63 17.00 -2.82
CA PRO A 386 -12.32 17.60 -2.63
C PRO A 386 -12.14 18.15 -1.21
N CYS A 387 -13.17 18.83 -0.70
CA CYS A 387 -13.19 19.40 0.65
C CYS A 387 -13.28 18.29 1.71
N ARG A 388 -14.13 17.28 1.47
CA ARG A 388 -14.28 16.14 2.39
C ARG A 388 -13.00 15.36 2.55
N LEU A 389 -12.36 15.00 1.44
CA LEU A 389 -11.08 14.26 1.43
C LEU A 389 -10.03 15.04 2.23
N GLN A 390 -10.03 16.35 2.08
CA GLN A 390 -9.08 17.20 2.75
C GLN A 390 -9.28 17.26 4.27
N HIS A 391 -10.53 17.46 4.73
CA HIS A 391 -10.85 17.37 6.15
C HIS A 391 -10.60 15.96 6.72
N PHE A 392 -10.78 14.93 5.91
CA PHE A 392 -10.53 13.54 6.29
C PHE A 392 -9.07 13.29 6.72
N PHE A 393 -8.11 13.93 6.06
CA PHE A 393 -6.68 13.85 6.42
C PHE A 393 -6.27 14.88 7.48
N ALA A 394 -6.93 16.05 7.56
CA ALA A 394 -6.61 17.08 8.55
C ALA A 394 -7.02 16.71 9.97
N ASN A 395 -8.14 15.99 10.15
CA ASN A 395 -8.72 15.68 11.46
C ASN A 395 -8.10 14.47 12.18
N ASN A 396 -6.84 14.09 11.88
CA ASN A 396 -6.18 12.95 12.53
C ASN A 396 -5.13 13.32 13.58
N HIS A 397 -4.88 14.60 13.78
CA HIS A 397 -3.87 15.06 14.70
C HIS A 397 -4.51 16.02 15.72
N ASP A 398 -4.55 15.59 16.98
CA ASP A 398 -4.73 16.46 18.15
C ASP A 398 -3.49 17.36 18.29
N GLN A 399 -3.27 18.25 17.32
CA GLN A 399 -2.15 19.17 17.30
C GLN A 399 -2.65 20.59 17.53
N ASP A 400 -2.03 21.29 18.48
CA ASP A 400 -2.26 22.70 18.84
C ASP A 400 -1.80 23.71 17.76
N PHE A 401 -1.80 23.31 16.48
CA PHE A 401 -1.43 24.19 15.37
C PHE A 401 -2.67 24.82 14.74
N GLU A 402 -2.51 26.00 14.15
CA GLU A 402 -3.55 26.58 13.31
C GLU A 402 -3.95 25.58 12.21
N PRO A 403 -5.25 25.48 11.88
CA PRO A 403 -5.71 24.61 10.80
C PRO A 403 -4.90 24.88 9.53
N PRO A 404 -4.26 23.86 8.94
CA PRO A 404 -3.40 24.08 7.78
C PRO A 404 -4.21 24.68 6.64
N LYS A 405 -3.60 25.54 5.82
CA LYS A 405 -4.26 26.04 4.61
C LYS A 405 -4.51 24.89 3.65
N LEU A 406 -5.78 24.67 3.37
CA LEU A 406 -6.30 23.53 2.65
C LEU A 406 -6.51 23.88 1.16
N TYR A 407 -5.79 23.22 0.23
CA TYR A 407 -5.99 23.28 -1.22
C TYR A 407 -6.79 22.08 -1.76
N PRO A 408 -7.87 22.28 -2.53
CA PRO A 408 -8.64 21.17 -3.07
C PRO A 408 -7.86 20.43 -4.18
N PRO A 409 -7.98 19.09 -4.27
CA PRO A 409 -7.42 18.33 -5.38
C PRO A 409 -7.82 18.86 -6.76
N VAL A 410 -6.83 19.01 -7.65
CA VAL A 410 -7.05 19.48 -9.03
C VAL A 410 -7.55 18.31 -9.91
N PRO A 411 -8.64 18.50 -10.70
CA PRO A 411 -9.11 17.51 -11.68
C PRO A 411 -8.01 17.10 -12.66
N ALA A 412 -8.01 15.84 -13.10
CA ALA A 412 -6.91 15.24 -13.89
C ALA A 412 -6.60 16.05 -15.16
N GLU A 413 -7.65 16.54 -15.83
CA GLU A 413 -7.57 17.30 -17.09
C GLU A 413 -6.97 18.70 -16.90
N ARG A 414 -6.92 19.19 -15.65
CA ARG A 414 -6.40 20.51 -15.29
C ARG A 414 -5.04 20.46 -14.62
N ARG A 415 -4.48 19.26 -14.39
CA ARG A 415 -3.17 19.09 -13.78
C ARG A 415 -2.09 19.59 -14.73
N LYS A 416 -1.10 20.27 -14.17
CA LYS A 416 0.09 20.77 -14.87
C LYS A 416 1.33 20.19 -14.23
N PRO A 417 2.46 20.09 -14.97
CA PRO A 417 3.72 19.68 -14.36
C PRO A 417 4.08 20.57 -13.17
N ILE A 418 4.74 19.99 -12.16
CA ILE A 418 5.17 20.71 -10.97
C ILE A 418 6.42 21.55 -11.26
N ARG A 419 6.55 22.68 -10.57
CA ARG A 419 7.76 23.50 -10.52
C ARG A 419 8.31 23.41 -9.10
N VAL A 420 9.61 23.20 -8.98
CA VAL A 420 10.24 22.84 -7.70
C VAL A 420 11.41 23.76 -7.44
N LEU A 421 11.45 24.32 -6.24
CA LEU A 421 12.64 24.92 -5.65
C LEU A 421 13.09 24.03 -4.48
N SER A 422 14.26 23.40 -4.64
CA SER A 422 14.89 22.56 -3.62
C SER A 422 16.05 23.33 -2.98
N LEU A 423 15.98 23.58 -1.68
CA LEU A 423 17.05 24.24 -0.93
C LEU A 423 17.84 23.18 -0.18
N PHE A 424 19.17 23.22 -0.26
CA PHE A 424 20.06 22.19 0.28
C PHE A 424 19.78 20.83 -0.38
N ASP A 425 19.81 20.82 -1.71
CA ASP A 425 19.32 19.71 -2.53
C ASP A 425 20.13 18.41 -2.34
N GLY A 426 21.40 18.53 -1.92
CA GLY A 426 22.32 17.41 -1.78
C GLY A 426 22.42 16.63 -3.09
N ILE A 427 22.20 15.32 -3.03
CA ILE A 427 22.29 14.41 -4.18
C ILE A 427 21.01 14.37 -5.04
N ALA A 428 20.19 15.42 -5.00
CA ALA A 428 18.96 15.58 -5.79
C ALA A 428 17.87 14.51 -5.54
N THR A 429 17.75 14.04 -4.29
CA THR A 429 16.76 13.02 -3.90
C THR A 429 15.32 13.46 -4.23
N GLY A 430 15.01 14.76 -4.13
CA GLY A 430 13.69 15.29 -4.47
C GLY A 430 13.30 15.03 -5.92
N LEU A 431 14.20 15.31 -6.86
CA LEU A 431 13.95 15.05 -8.29
C LEU A 431 13.87 13.55 -8.61
N LEU A 432 14.68 12.73 -7.94
CA LEU A 432 14.61 11.27 -8.07
C LEU A 432 13.22 10.76 -7.68
N VAL A 433 12.74 11.11 -6.48
CA VAL A 433 11.44 10.65 -5.97
C VAL A 433 10.29 11.16 -6.84
N LEU A 434 10.32 12.42 -7.29
CA LEU A 434 9.29 12.94 -8.20
C LEU A 434 9.22 12.15 -9.51
N ARG A 435 10.38 11.78 -10.06
CA ARG A 435 10.44 10.96 -11.27
C ARG A 435 9.93 9.55 -11.03
N ASP A 436 10.36 8.93 -9.93
CA ASP A 436 9.96 7.56 -9.58
C ASP A 436 8.45 7.48 -9.29
N LEU A 437 7.83 8.56 -8.80
CA LEU A 437 6.37 8.70 -8.67
C LEU A 437 5.65 9.06 -9.99
N GLY A 438 6.36 9.18 -11.11
CA GLY A 438 5.78 9.56 -12.41
C GLY A 438 5.28 11.01 -12.48
N ILE A 439 5.65 11.88 -11.54
CA ILE A 439 5.21 13.28 -11.52
C ILE A 439 6.03 14.07 -12.54
N GLN A 440 5.33 14.70 -13.49
CA GLN A 440 5.97 15.55 -14.48
C GLN A 440 6.52 16.82 -13.83
N VAL A 441 7.81 17.09 -14.03
CA VAL A 441 8.50 18.28 -13.51
C VAL A 441 8.84 19.20 -14.67
N GLU A 442 8.25 20.40 -14.68
CA GLU A 442 8.55 21.46 -15.65
C GLU A 442 9.91 22.10 -15.36
N ARG A 443 10.16 22.41 -14.09
CA ARG A 443 11.38 23.09 -13.65
C ARG A 443 11.81 22.60 -12.27
N TYR A 444 13.10 22.34 -12.12
CA TYR A 444 13.71 21.97 -10.84
C TYR A 444 14.92 22.88 -10.60
N ILE A 445 14.79 23.83 -9.68
CA ILE A 445 15.85 24.77 -9.28
C ILE A 445 16.40 24.30 -7.95
N ALA A 446 17.72 24.18 -7.84
CA ALA A 446 18.39 23.67 -6.67
C ALA A 446 19.44 24.64 -6.15
N SER A 447 19.45 24.88 -4.84
CA SER A 447 20.56 25.54 -4.15
C SER A 447 21.43 24.48 -3.47
N GLU A 448 22.72 24.46 -3.83
CA GLU A 448 23.73 23.56 -3.28
C GLU A 448 25.12 24.19 -3.45
N VAL A 449 26.03 23.91 -2.51
CA VAL A 449 27.42 24.43 -2.52
C VAL A 449 28.46 23.30 -2.51
N CYS A 450 28.05 22.06 -2.22
CA CYS A 450 28.93 20.91 -2.30
C CYS A 450 29.10 20.45 -3.75
N GLU A 451 30.29 20.65 -4.31
CA GLU A 451 30.63 20.27 -5.70
C GLU A 451 30.40 18.78 -5.99
N ASP A 452 30.68 17.89 -5.03
CA ASP A 452 30.43 16.45 -5.19
C ASP A 452 28.93 16.16 -5.35
N SER A 453 28.09 16.84 -4.57
CA SER A 453 26.63 16.69 -4.61
C SER A 453 26.05 17.24 -5.91
N ILE A 454 26.53 18.41 -6.36
CA ILE A 454 26.17 19.02 -7.65
C ILE A 454 26.55 18.08 -8.79
N THR A 455 27.76 17.51 -8.75
CA THR A 455 28.23 16.56 -9.77
C THR A 455 27.34 15.34 -9.86
N VAL A 456 26.95 14.76 -8.72
CA VAL A 456 26.00 13.63 -8.67
C VAL A 456 24.67 14.02 -9.31
N GLY A 457 24.10 15.18 -8.96
CA GLY A 457 22.83 15.65 -9.51
C GLY A 457 22.88 15.86 -11.03
N ILE A 458 23.93 16.52 -11.54
CA ILE A 458 24.11 16.76 -12.98
C ILE A 458 24.18 15.44 -13.75
N VAL A 459 24.99 14.48 -13.27
CA VAL A 459 25.19 13.19 -13.95
C VAL A 459 23.93 12.33 -13.89
N ARG A 460 23.30 12.21 -12.71
CA ARG A 460 22.12 11.34 -12.51
C ARG A 460 20.86 11.88 -13.19
N HIS A 461 20.73 13.19 -13.30
CA HIS A 461 19.55 13.84 -13.84
C HIS A 461 19.81 14.55 -15.18
N GLN A 462 20.91 14.22 -15.86
CA GLN A 462 21.22 14.67 -17.23
C GLN A 462 21.13 16.19 -17.41
N GLY A 463 21.62 16.95 -16.41
CA GLY A 463 21.60 18.41 -16.44
C GLY A 463 20.21 19.06 -16.33
N ARG A 464 19.16 18.33 -15.94
CA ARG A 464 17.79 18.88 -15.78
C ARG A 464 17.61 19.80 -14.57
N ILE A 465 18.59 19.86 -13.68
CA ILE A 465 18.58 20.69 -12.47
C ILE A 465 19.26 22.03 -12.75
N LEU A 466 18.58 23.13 -12.44
CA LEU A 466 19.18 24.46 -12.48
C LEU A 466 19.81 24.77 -11.12
N TYR A 467 21.13 24.63 -11.01
CA TYR A 467 21.86 24.98 -9.79
C TYR A 467 22.10 26.48 -9.68
N VAL A 468 21.77 27.06 -8.52
CA VAL A 468 21.90 28.50 -8.24
C VAL A 468 22.99 28.84 -7.21
N GLY A 469 23.71 27.82 -6.73
CA GLY A 469 24.78 27.97 -5.75
C GLY A 469 24.26 28.23 -4.34
N ASP A 470 24.97 29.07 -3.60
CA ASP A 470 24.69 29.38 -2.19
C ASP A 470 23.31 30.04 -1.98
N VAL A 471 22.52 29.46 -1.09
CA VAL A 471 21.17 29.93 -0.74
C VAL A 471 21.16 31.39 -0.26
N ARG A 472 22.25 31.87 0.35
CA ARG A 472 22.37 33.26 0.84
C ARG A 472 22.34 34.29 -0.28
N ASN A 473 22.63 33.87 -1.52
CA ASN A 473 22.58 34.72 -2.71
C ASN A 473 21.19 34.70 -3.38
N VAL A 474 20.27 33.87 -2.90
CA VAL A 474 18.90 33.80 -3.43
C VAL A 474 18.08 34.98 -2.89
N THR A 475 17.70 35.88 -3.79
CA THR A 475 16.94 37.09 -3.45
C THR A 475 15.47 36.95 -3.84
N ARG A 476 14.62 37.84 -3.31
CA ARG A 476 13.20 37.93 -3.70
C ARG A 476 13.04 38.17 -5.21
N LYS A 477 13.97 38.90 -5.84
CA LYS A 477 13.98 39.13 -7.28
C LYS A 477 14.21 37.83 -8.05
N HIS A 478 15.18 37.02 -7.63
CA HIS A 478 15.42 35.70 -8.24
C HIS A 478 14.17 34.81 -8.17
N ILE A 479 13.51 34.72 -7.01
CA ILE A 479 12.28 33.93 -6.84
C ILE A 479 11.17 34.38 -7.80
N GLN A 480 11.04 35.68 -8.06
CA GLN A 480 10.06 36.21 -9.02
C GLN A 480 10.43 35.89 -10.48
N GLU A 481 11.72 35.99 -10.83
CA GLU A 481 12.24 35.72 -12.18
C GLU A 481 12.19 34.23 -12.54
N TRP A 482 12.30 33.35 -11.56
CA TRP A 482 12.14 31.91 -11.71
C TRP A 482 10.70 31.47 -11.99
N GLY A 483 9.75 32.42 -12.00
CA GLY A 483 8.32 32.20 -12.17
C GLY A 483 7.63 31.91 -10.84
N SER A 484 6.30 31.81 -10.85
CA SER A 484 5.58 31.31 -9.67
C SER A 484 6.07 29.88 -9.41
N LEU A 485 6.82 29.66 -8.34
CA LEU A 485 7.23 28.33 -7.92
C LEU A 485 6.05 27.59 -7.29
#